data_AF-A0A812WTI4-F1
#
_entry.id   AF-A0A812WTI4-F1
#
_cell.length_a   1.000
_cell.length_b   1.000
_cell.length_c   1.000
_cell.angle_alpha   90.00
_cell.angle_beta   90.00
_cell.angle_gamma   90.00
#
_symmetry.space_group_name_H-M   'P 1'
#
loop_
_entity.id
_entity.type
_entity.pdbx_description
1 polymer ?
#
loop_
_entity_poly.entity_id
_entity_poly.type
_entity_poly.pdbx_seq_one_letter_code
_entity_poly.pdbx_strand_id
1 'polypeptide(L)'
;MGAVGEGIALDVSVSDGAQAVLAVKVRRAKKKELSKLAQEQALVSAMERGRYSSLLAQISRSKMRKVEAALIDQASRMLKSMQPKEGTFLKHKELNHFMKWKHVTIPSGAEEVVQLCDGSADCPCNVGSAQPGELCEVLSDSVADALHGIAPGQVAPDQWLFQALVKAALAAPEGCVWKSGGKFLLTNEDRNQSPTAIVGVLERDNQESAAGKGIRALVAHTEQEYGYRVTAIQLNFHPNHKSSHKQHRDIYGAGQKGGINCTCSFMKCTGTVCYSIGSSRQILCETITDSRSKYETCGEECTGRKTYKWMHSGSAMHFNAPWNNNHTHGDLDASVWCLPSVADETSRAVSYNRGLNASKRVWGYVILYL
;
A
#
# COMPACT_ATOMS: atom_id res chain seq x y z
N MET A 1 8.24 -10.83 -15.43
CA MET A 1 8.62 -11.42 -16.72
C MET A 1 9.29 -12.75 -16.46
N GLY A 2 8.72 -13.86 -16.93
CA GLY A 2 9.41 -15.16 -16.86
C GLY A 2 10.50 -15.21 -17.93
N ALA A 3 11.60 -15.91 -17.67
CA ALA A 3 12.59 -16.17 -18.71
C ALA A 3 11.91 -16.92 -19.86
N VAL A 4 12.01 -16.37 -21.08
CA VAL A 4 11.53 -16.97 -22.33
C VAL A 4 12.77 -17.44 -23.08
N GLY A 5 12.88 -18.74 -23.35
CA GLY A 5 14.02 -19.30 -24.08
C GLY A 5 14.13 -20.83 -23.96
N GLU A 6 14.92 -21.42 -24.86
CA GLU A 6 15.32 -22.83 -24.79
C GLU A 6 16.64 -22.94 -24.03
N GLY A 7 16.59 -23.32 -22.76
CA GLY A 7 17.81 -23.62 -22.00
C GLY A 7 18.21 -25.07 -22.08
N ILE A 8 19.50 -25.33 -21.93
CA ILE A 8 20.07 -26.67 -21.77
C ILE A 8 20.43 -26.85 -20.28
N ALA A 9 20.07 -27.99 -19.71
CA ALA A 9 20.50 -28.42 -18.38
C ALA A 9 21.38 -29.66 -18.51
N LEU A 10 22.45 -29.70 -17.71
CA LEU A 10 23.38 -30.82 -17.62
C LEU A 10 23.20 -31.47 -16.25
N ASP A 11 22.77 -32.73 -16.23
CA ASP A 11 22.81 -33.53 -15.01
C ASP A 11 24.12 -34.34 -15.04
N VAL A 12 25.02 -34.07 -14.10
CA VAL A 12 26.35 -34.67 -14.03
C VAL A 12 26.42 -35.61 -12.83
N SER A 13 26.83 -36.86 -13.05
CA SER A 13 27.04 -37.84 -11.99
C SER A 13 28.39 -38.53 -12.17
N VAL A 14 29.09 -38.79 -11.08
CA VAL A 14 30.34 -39.57 -11.05
C VAL A 14 30.06 -40.87 -10.33
N SER A 15 30.45 -42.01 -10.92
CA SER A 15 30.26 -43.31 -10.26
C SER A 15 31.28 -43.53 -9.14
N ASP A 16 30.83 -44.12 -8.03
CA ASP A 16 31.71 -44.56 -6.96
C ASP A 16 32.43 -45.87 -7.37
N GLY A 17 33.76 -45.85 -7.43
CA GLY A 17 34.56 -47.03 -7.76
C GLY A 17 36.03 -46.71 -8.05
N ALA A 18 36.88 -47.74 -8.17
CA ALA A 18 38.30 -47.59 -8.49
C ALA A 18 38.55 -46.98 -9.88
N GLN A 19 37.56 -47.07 -10.77
CA GLN A 19 37.50 -46.32 -12.02
C GLN A 19 36.24 -45.45 -12.01
N ALA A 20 36.40 -44.19 -11.63
CA ALA A 20 35.31 -43.23 -11.62
C ALA A 20 34.87 -42.91 -13.07
N VAL A 21 33.61 -43.13 -13.39
CA VAL A 21 33.00 -42.79 -14.68
C VAL A 21 32.18 -41.52 -14.52
N LEU A 22 32.49 -40.50 -15.31
CA LEU A 22 31.69 -39.28 -15.42
C LEU A 22 30.57 -39.49 -16.44
N ALA A 23 29.33 -39.50 -15.99
CA ALA A 23 28.15 -39.50 -16.84
C ALA A 23 27.56 -38.08 -16.91
N VAL A 24 27.35 -37.59 -18.14
CA VAL A 24 26.73 -36.28 -18.39
C VAL A 24 25.45 -36.50 -19.19
N LYS A 25 24.32 -36.13 -18.61
CA LYS A 25 23.02 -36.15 -19.29
C LYS A 25 22.63 -34.75 -19.71
N VAL A 26 22.54 -34.54 -21.03
CA VAL A 26 22.07 -33.28 -21.61
C VAL A 26 20.56 -33.34 -21.79
N ARG A 27 19.84 -32.35 -21.29
CA ARG A 27 18.39 -32.23 -21.47
C ARG A 27 17.94 -30.78 -21.60
N ARG A 28 16.69 -30.58 -22.03
CA ARG A 28 16.04 -29.27 -21.97
C ARG A 28 15.86 -28.83 -20.52
N ALA A 29 16.19 -27.58 -20.24
CA ALA A 29 15.96 -26.96 -18.94
C ALA A 29 14.46 -26.81 -18.69
N LYS A 30 14.03 -27.11 -17.46
CA LYS A 30 12.66 -26.91 -17.01
C LYS A 30 12.42 -25.42 -16.80
N LYS A 31 11.18 -24.97 -17.00
CA LYS A 31 10.76 -23.57 -16.74
C LYS A 31 11.15 -23.07 -15.34
N LYS A 32 11.11 -23.94 -14.31
CA LYS A 32 11.54 -23.62 -12.94
C LYS A 32 13.05 -23.35 -12.83
N GLU A 33 13.88 -24.10 -13.56
CA GLU A 33 15.34 -23.94 -13.57
C GLU A 33 15.73 -22.63 -14.25
N LEU A 34 15.13 -22.33 -15.41
CA LEU A 34 15.30 -21.05 -16.11
C LEU A 34 14.89 -19.86 -15.24
N SER A 35 13.78 -19.99 -14.51
CA SER A 35 13.31 -18.94 -13.60
C SER A 35 14.24 -18.73 -12.40
N LYS A 36 14.86 -19.81 -11.90
CA LYS A 36 15.86 -19.74 -10.82
C LYS A 36 17.13 -19.04 -11.32
N LEU A 37 17.65 -19.44 -12.48
CA LEU A 37 18.85 -18.85 -13.08
C LEU A 37 18.67 -17.35 -13.38
N ALA A 38 17.54 -16.95 -13.96
CA ALA A 38 17.25 -15.54 -14.22
C ALA A 38 17.18 -14.72 -12.91
N GLN A 39 16.66 -15.31 -11.83
CA GLN A 39 16.63 -14.66 -10.52
C GLN A 39 18.01 -14.57 -9.88
N GLU A 40 18.87 -15.57 -10.09
CA GLU A 40 20.28 -15.55 -9.67
C GLU A 40 21.05 -14.41 -10.34
N GLN A 41 20.94 -14.28 -11.67
CA GLN A 41 21.51 -13.16 -12.44
C GLN A 41 20.97 -11.81 -11.97
N ALA A 42 19.67 -11.71 -11.67
CA ALA A 42 19.08 -10.50 -11.13
C ALA A 42 19.64 -10.13 -9.74
N LEU A 43 19.92 -11.12 -8.89
CA LEU A 43 20.54 -10.91 -7.58
C LEU A 43 21.98 -10.42 -7.72
N VAL A 44 22.79 -11.08 -8.56
CA VAL A 44 24.17 -10.66 -8.84
C VAL A 44 24.20 -9.23 -9.38
N SER A 45 23.37 -8.91 -10.37
CA SER A 45 23.28 -7.55 -10.92
C SER A 45 22.86 -6.51 -9.86
N ALA A 46 22.00 -6.89 -8.91
CA ALA A 46 21.63 -5.99 -7.81
C ALA A 46 22.75 -5.80 -6.78
N MET A 47 23.57 -6.82 -6.53
CA MET A 47 24.78 -6.71 -5.71
C MET A 47 25.77 -5.74 -6.36
N GLU A 48 26.03 -5.89 -7.66
CA GLU A 48 26.93 -5.01 -8.42
C GLU A 48 26.47 -3.55 -8.43
N ARG A 49 25.16 -3.30 -8.59
CA ARG A 49 24.61 -1.93 -8.63
C ARG A 49 24.68 -1.20 -7.29
N GLY A 50 24.86 -1.90 -6.17
CA GLY A 50 24.94 -1.27 -4.85
C GLY A 50 23.73 -0.41 -4.46
N ARG A 51 22.51 -0.76 -4.90
CA ARG A 51 21.29 -0.04 -4.52
C ARG A 51 20.55 -0.80 -3.43
N TYR A 52 20.49 -0.24 -2.22
CA TYR A 52 19.93 -0.90 -1.02
C TYR A 52 18.55 -1.51 -1.27
N SER A 53 17.59 -0.70 -1.77
CA SER A 53 16.21 -1.15 -2.02
C SER A 53 16.13 -2.24 -3.10
N SER A 54 16.96 -2.15 -4.14
CA SER A 54 17.03 -3.15 -5.21
C SER A 54 17.60 -4.46 -4.68
N LEU A 55 18.70 -4.40 -3.92
CA LEU A 55 19.35 -5.58 -3.36
C LEU A 55 18.45 -6.31 -2.36
N LEU A 56 17.81 -5.57 -1.44
CA LEU A 56 16.83 -6.12 -0.51
C LEU A 56 15.70 -6.84 -1.27
N ALA A 57 15.15 -6.23 -2.32
CA ALA A 57 14.10 -6.82 -3.13
C ALA A 57 14.55 -8.04 -3.98
N GLN A 58 15.83 -8.16 -4.34
CA GLN A 58 16.32 -9.36 -5.03
C GLN A 58 16.66 -10.49 -4.05
N ILE A 59 17.25 -10.20 -2.89
CA ILE A 59 17.45 -11.19 -1.80
C ILE A 59 16.11 -11.89 -1.48
N SER A 60 15.07 -11.07 -1.42
CA SER A 60 13.67 -11.48 -1.32
C SER A 60 13.26 -12.52 -2.34
N ARG A 61 13.30 -12.15 -3.63
CA ARG A 61 12.85 -13.02 -4.71
C ARG A 61 13.73 -14.26 -4.84
N SER A 62 15.01 -14.16 -4.53
CA SER A 62 15.97 -15.28 -4.58
C SER A 62 15.66 -16.37 -3.56
N LYS A 63 15.32 -16.03 -2.31
CA LYS A 63 14.84 -16.99 -1.30
C LYS A 63 13.63 -17.79 -1.82
N MET A 64 12.66 -17.10 -2.44
CA MET A 64 11.45 -17.72 -2.98
C MET A 64 11.69 -18.64 -4.17
N ARG A 65 12.67 -18.31 -5.01
CA ARG A 65 13.04 -19.10 -6.18
C ARG A 65 14.03 -20.22 -5.85
N LYS A 66 14.37 -20.40 -4.56
CA LYS A 66 15.35 -21.38 -4.09
C LYS A 66 16.69 -21.21 -4.81
N VAL A 67 17.10 -19.95 -5.02
CA VAL A 67 18.48 -19.60 -5.40
C VAL A 67 19.41 -20.12 -4.29
N GLU A 68 20.66 -20.40 -4.65
CA GLU A 68 21.64 -20.95 -3.72
C GLU A 68 21.76 -20.11 -2.44
N ALA A 69 21.72 -20.78 -1.27
CA ALA A 69 21.74 -20.12 0.04
C ALA A 69 23.02 -19.30 0.24
N ALA A 70 24.17 -19.81 -0.21
CA ALA A 70 25.46 -19.11 -0.11
C ALA A 70 25.44 -17.73 -0.79
N LEU A 71 24.85 -17.62 -1.98
CA LEU A 71 24.70 -16.35 -2.70
C LEU A 71 23.74 -15.39 -1.97
N ILE A 72 22.64 -15.92 -1.43
CA ILE A 72 21.68 -15.15 -0.62
C ILE A 72 22.36 -14.59 0.64
N ASP A 73 23.20 -15.39 1.31
CA ASP A 73 23.93 -14.99 2.51
C ASP A 73 25.01 -13.95 2.20
N GLN A 74 25.70 -14.09 1.07
CA GLN A 74 26.64 -13.08 0.58
C GLN A 74 25.93 -11.75 0.30
N ALA A 75 24.82 -11.78 -0.43
CA ALA A 75 23.99 -10.61 -0.70
C ALA A 75 23.46 -9.96 0.59
N SER A 76 23.04 -10.78 1.56
CA SER A 76 22.52 -10.29 2.85
C SER A 76 23.61 -9.62 3.69
N ARG A 77 24.84 -10.15 3.69
CA ARG A 77 26.00 -9.49 4.33
C ARG A 77 26.32 -8.15 3.68
N MET A 78 26.30 -8.09 2.35
CA MET A 78 26.49 -6.85 1.61
C MET A 78 25.39 -5.83 1.92
N LEU A 79 24.13 -6.23 1.97
CA LEU A 79 23.03 -5.33 2.32
C LEU A 79 23.21 -4.74 3.74
N LYS A 80 23.68 -5.54 4.71
CA LYS A 80 23.93 -5.09 6.09
C LYS A 80 25.07 -4.06 6.18
N SER A 81 26.05 -4.10 5.28
CA SER A 81 27.13 -3.10 5.24
C SER A 81 26.74 -1.82 4.50
N MET A 82 25.62 -1.81 3.78
CA MET A 82 25.13 -0.65 3.06
C MET A 82 24.32 0.26 3.97
N GLN A 83 24.65 1.55 3.96
CA GLN A 83 23.81 2.57 4.57
C GLN A 83 22.63 2.89 3.65
N PRO A 84 21.38 2.88 4.15
CA PRO A 84 20.24 3.35 3.40
C PRO A 84 20.43 4.80 2.99
N LYS A 85 19.96 5.19 1.80
CA LYS A 85 19.95 6.60 1.41
C LYS A 85 19.07 7.39 2.38
N GLU A 86 19.47 8.62 2.71
CA GLU A 86 18.66 9.51 3.53
C GLU A 86 17.24 9.68 2.94
N GLY A 87 16.24 9.67 3.80
CA GLY A 87 14.83 9.73 3.40
C GLY A 87 14.23 8.41 2.88
N THR A 88 14.96 7.30 2.91
CA THR A 88 14.42 5.95 2.62
C THR A 88 13.50 5.46 3.74
N PHE A 89 13.73 5.90 4.97
CA PHE A 89 12.98 5.56 6.16
C PHE A 89 12.56 6.83 6.89
N LEU A 90 11.45 6.75 7.62
CA LEU A 90 11.04 7.84 8.51
C LEU A 90 11.79 7.65 9.83
N LYS A 91 12.71 8.56 10.15
CA LYS A 91 13.49 8.46 11.39
C LYS A 91 12.53 8.59 12.59
N HIS A 92 12.80 7.90 13.69
CA HIS A 92 11.94 7.97 14.88
C HIS A 92 11.78 9.41 15.40
N LYS A 93 12.83 10.22 15.33
CA LYS A 93 12.79 11.65 15.67
C LYS A 93 11.79 12.43 14.80
N GLU A 94 11.76 12.16 13.50
CA GLU A 94 10.84 12.80 12.55
C GLU A 94 9.41 12.32 12.80
N LEU A 95 9.20 11.01 12.96
CA LEU A 95 7.91 10.41 13.26
C LEU A 95 7.31 11.02 14.54
N ASN A 96 8.08 11.08 15.64
CA ASN A 96 7.66 11.66 16.91
C ASN A 96 7.41 13.18 16.80
N HIS A 97 8.19 13.89 15.98
CA HIS A 97 8.00 15.32 15.78
C HIS A 97 6.71 15.64 15.02
N PHE A 98 6.48 14.95 13.91
CA PHE A 98 5.38 15.21 13.01
C PHE A 98 4.07 14.61 13.52
N MET A 99 4.03 13.31 13.83
CA MET A 99 2.80 12.54 14.09
C MET A 99 2.22 12.77 15.50
N LYS A 100 1.82 14.01 15.78
CA LYS A 100 1.15 14.37 17.04
C LYS A 100 -0.32 14.69 16.79
N TRP A 101 -1.20 14.22 17.67
CA TRP A 101 -2.65 14.44 17.54
C TRP A 101 -3.01 15.93 17.41
N LYS A 102 -2.32 16.83 18.13
CA LYS A 102 -2.52 18.28 18.02
C LYS A 102 -2.26 18.88 16.63
N HIS A 103 -1.71 18.10 15.70
CA HIS A 103 -1.49 18.51 14.31
C HIS A 103 -2.55 17.92 13.35
N VAL A 104 -3.50 17.14 13.87
CA VAL A 104 -4.63 16.62 13.11
C VAL A 104 -5.54 17.79 12.72
N THR A 105 -5.94 17.80 11.45
CA THR A 105 -6.74 18.87 10.87
C THR A 105 -8.02 18.32 10.27
N ILE A 106 -9.12 19.04 10.48
CA ILE A 106 -10.42 18.79 9.86
C ILE A 106 -10.71 20.01 8.97
N PRO A 107 -10.76 19.84 7.65
CA PRO A 107 -11.03 20.91 6.72
C PRO A 107 -12.53 21.19 6.64
N SER A 108 -12.85 22.42 6.25
CA SER A 108 -14.20 22.86 5.91
C SER A 108 -14.39 22.83 4.40
N GLY A 109 -15.50 22.28 3.91
CA GLY A 109 -15.83 22.29 2.48
C GLY A 109 -16.97 21.32 2.15
N ALA A 110 -17.28 21.18 0.87
CA ALA A 110 -18.16 20.12 0.39
C ALA A 110 -17.48 18.76 0.61
N GLU A 111 -18.23 17.80 1.15
CA GLU A 111 -17.79 16.42 1.41
C GLU A 111 -17.38 15.70 0.12
N GLU A 112 -18.10 15.96 -0.97
CA GLU A 112 -17.86 15.40 -2.29
C GLU A 112 -17.94 16.49 -3.37
N VAL A 113 -16.98 16.50 -4.28
CA VAL A 113 -16.98 17.34 -5.49
C VAL A 113 -16.83 16.43 -6.70
N VAL A 114 -17.73 16.56 -7.67
CA VAL A 114 -17.70 15.80 -8.92
C VAL A 114 -17.28 16.72 -10.05
N GLN A 115 -16.31 16.28 -10.85
CA GLN A 115 -15.93 16.89 -12.12
C GLN A 115 -16.22 15.88 -13.24
N LEU A 116 -17.11 16.27 -14.15
CA LEU A 116 -17.45 15.46 -15.31
C LEU A 116 -16.30 15.50 -16.33
N CYS A 117 -16.28 14.53 -17.24
CA CYS A 117 -15.38 14.50 -18.37
C CYS A 117 -15.62 15.73 -19.27
N ASP A 118 -14.54 16.41 -19.63
CA ASP A 118 -14.58 17.63 -20.43
C ASP A 118 -14.87 17.36 -21.91
N GLY A 119 -14.59 16.14 -22.38
CA GLY A 119 -14.76 15.77 -23.79
C GLY A 119 -16.22 15.68 -24.24
N SER A 120 -17.15 15.35 -23.34
CA SER A 120 -18.59 15.31 -23.61
C SER A 120 -19.41 15.26 -22.32
N ALA A 121 -20.51 16.02 -22.26
CA ALA A 121 -21.48 15.96 -21.17
C ALA A 121 -22.11 14.56 -21.05
N ASP A 122 -22.33 13.89 -22.19
CA ASP A 122 -22.90 12.55 -22.30
C ASP A 122 -21.83 11.44 -22.37
N CYS A 123 -20.59 11.72 -21.92
CA CYS A 123 -19.56 10.68 -21.87
C CYS A 123 -20.06 9.45 -21.10
N PRO A 124 -19.90 8.22 -21.63
CA PRO A 124 -20.22 7.01 -20.87
C PRO A 124 -19.49 6.92 -19.52
N CYS A 125 -18.32 7.54 -19.43
CA CYS A 125 -17.53 7.68 -18.21
C CYS A 125 -18.18 8.56 -17.13
N ASN A 126 -19.08 9.48 -17.49
CA ASN A 126 -19.78 10.38 -16.56
C ASN A 126 -20.82 9.67 -15.69
N VAL A 127 -21.21 8.46 -16.09
CA VAL A 127 -22.09 7.58 -15.30
C VAL A 127 -21.47 7.26 -13.93
N GLY A 128 -20.15 7.36 -13.77
CA GLY A 128 -19.47 7.20 -12.48
C GLY A 128 -19.53 5.76 -11.96
N SER A 129 -19.63 5.55 -10.65
CA SER A 129 -19.66 4.20 -10.03
C SER A 129 -20.95 3.40 -10.25
N ALA A 130 -21.70 3.62 -11.34
CA ALA A 130 -23.07 3.13 -11.51
C ALA A 130 -23.22 1.92 -12.45
N GLN A 131 -22.11 1.31 -12.90
CA GLN A 131 -22.21 0.02 -13.59
C GLN A 131 -22.66 -1.08 -12.60
N PRO A 132 -23.48 -2.05 -13.05
CA PRO A 132 -23.96 -3.13 -12.19
C PRO A 132 -22.82 -3.84 -11.46
N GLY A 133 -22.89 -3.82 -10.12
CA GLY A 133 -21.93 -4.46 -9.23
C GLY A 133 -20.68 -3.64 -8.91
N GLU A 134 -20.51 -2.41 -9.39
CA GLU A 134 -19.52 -1.48 -8.85
C GLU A 134 -19.98 -0.90 -7.52
N LEU A 135 -19.08 -0.83 -6.54
CA LEU A 135 -19.36 -0.22 -5.23
C LEU A 135 -18.14 0.58 -4.79
N CYS A 136 -18.37 1.83 -4.41
CA CYS A 136 -17.41 2.66 -3.71
C CYS A 136 -18.13 3.65 -2.79
N GLU A 137 -17.95 3.49 -1.50
CA GLU A 137 -18.64 4.26 -0.46
C GLU A 137 -17.64 4.79 0.57
N VAL A 138 -17.98 5.94 1.16
CA VAL A 138 -17.27 6.50 2.32
C VAL A 138 -18.25 6.52 3.46
N LEU A 139 -17.93 5.79 4.52
CA LEU A 139 -18.73 5.66 5.73
C LEU A 139 -18.08 6.49 6.83
N SER A 140 -18.87 7.34 7.48
CA SER A 140 -18.44 8.06 8.67
C SER A 140 -18.43 7.13 9.88
N ASP A 141 -17.63 7.45 10.90
CA ASP A 141 -17.61 6.80 12.21
C ASP A 141 -17.29 5.28 12.23
N SER A 142 -16.91 4.67 11.11
CA SER A 142 -16.59 3.23 11.04
C SER A 142 -15.47 2.79 11.98
N VAL A 143 -14.50 3.67 12.30
CA VAL A 143 -13.48 3.37 13.31
C VAL A 143 -14.08 3.35 14.72
N ALA A 144 -15.03 4.25 15.02
CA ALA A 144 -15.70 4.25 16.32
C ALA A 144 -16.52 2.98 16.51
N ASP A 145 -17.24 2.55 15.47
CA ASP A 145 -18.02 1.31 15.47
C ASP A 145 -17.12 0.08 15.67
N ALA A 146 -16.04 -0.01 14.89
CA ALA A 146 -15.10 -1.11 14.97
C ALA A 146 -14.37 -1.19 16.33
N LEU A 147 -14.19 -0.05 17.01
CA LEU A 147 -13.49 0.03 18.30
C LEU A 147 -14.43 0.10 19.50
N HIS A 148 -15.73 -0.12 19.31
CA HIS A 148 -16.71 -0.11 20.37
C HIS A 148 -16.34 -1.12 21.48
N GLY A 149 -16.26 -0.65 22.73
CA GLY A 149 -15.85 -1.47 23.88
C GLY A 149 -14.35 -1.80 23.95
N ILE A 150 -13.55 -1.38 22.96
CA ILE A 150 -12.09 -1.59 22.92
C ILE A 150 -11.35 -0.31 23.31
N ALA A 151 -11.73 0.82 22.71
CA ALA A 151 -11.16 2.12 23.03
C ALA A 151 -11.62 2.60 24.43
N PRO A 152 -10.75 3.27 25.21
CA PRO A 152 -11.14 3.83 26.50
C PRO A 152 -12.13 4.99 26.28
N GLY A 153 -13.27 4.97 26.98
CA GLY A 153 -14.38 5.92 26.76
C GLY A 153 -14.08 7.41 27.03
N GLN A 154 -12.89 7.75 27.51
CA GLN A 154 -12.45 9.13 27.75
C GLN A 154 -11.75 9.78 26.54
N VAL A 155 -11.43 8.99 25.51
CA VAL A 155 -10.69 9.45 24.32
C VAL A 155 -11.45 8.98 23.08
N ALA A 156 -11.55 9.84 22.07
CA ALA A 156 -12.16 9.44 20.79
C ALA A 156 -11.44 8.20 20.23
N PRO A 157 -12.17 7.18 19.71
CA PRO A 157 -11.56 5.91 19.33
C PRO A 157 -10.46 6.03 18.25
N ASP A 158 -10.67 6.91 17.27
CA ASP A 158 -9.71 7.24 16.22
C ASP A 158 -8.46 7.95 16.77
N GLN A 159 -8.62 8.89 17.71
CA GLN A 159 -7.50 9.51 18.43
C GLN A 159 -6.69 8.48 19.22
N TRP A 160 -7.36 7.59 19.93
CA TRP A 160 -6.72 6.52 20.69
C TRP A 160 -5.91 5.61 19.78
N LEU A 161 -6.50 5.14 18.68
CA LEU A 161 -5.83 4.27 17.73
C LEU A 161 -4.66 4.99 17.02
N PHE A 162 -4.82 6.27 16.67
CA PHE A 162 -3.73 7.10 16.12
C PHE A 162 -2.50 7.07 17.03
N GLN A 163 -2.70 7.41 18.31
CA GLN A 163 -1.62 7.48 19.28
C GLN A 163 -0.97 6.11 19.50
N ALA A 164 -1.78 5.05 19.55
CA ALA A 164 -1.30 3.68 19.68
C ALA A 164 -0.44 3.25 18.48
N LEU A 165 -0.88 3.53 17.24
CA LEU A 165 -0.13 3.21 16.03
C LEU A 165 1.18 3.99 15.92
N VAL A 166 1.18 5.28 16.26
CA VAL A 166 2.40 6.10 16.29
C VAL A 166 3.38 5.57 17.34
N LYS A 167 2.90 5.20 18.53
CA LYS A 167 3.74 4.60 19.58
C LYS A 167 4.35 3.27 19.13
N ALA A 168 3.56 2.40 18.49
CA ALA A 168 4.06 1.14 17.96
C ALA A 168 5.10 1.34 16.84
N ALA A 169 4.87 2.31 15.95
CA ALA A 169 5.81 2.66 14.89
C ALA A 169 7.14 3.22 15.43
N LEU A 170 7.14 3.91 16.57
CA LEU A 170 8.35 4.38 17.26
C LEU A 170 9.12 3.26 17.98
N ALA A 171 8.43 2.20 18.38
CA ALA A 171 9.01 1.02 19.04
C ALA A 171 9.54 -0.01 18.03
N ALA A 172 9.00 -0.03 16.81
CA ALA A 172 9.48 -0.90 15.74
C ALA A 172 10.96 -0.61 15.41
N PRO A 173 11.75 -1.64 15.02
CA PRO A 173 13.13 -1.41 14.62
C PRO A 173 13.25 -0.42 13.46
N GLU A 174 14.32 0.35 13.48
CA GLU A 174 14.63 1.29 12.39
C GLU A 174 14.70 0.53 11.06
N GLY A 175 13.98 1.02 10.06
CA GLY A 175 13.80 0.32 8.79
C GLY A 175 12.40 -0.28 8.57
N CYS A 176 11.61 -0.47 9.63
CA CYS A 176 10.23 -0.99 9.53
C CYS A 176 9.24 0.05 9.00
N VAL A 177 9.53 1.34 9.15
CA VAL A 177 8.75 2.47 8.59
C VAL A 177 9.48 3.04 7.38
N TRP A 178 9.12 2.56 6.18
CA TRP A 178 9.89 2.81 4.96
C TRP A 178 9.11 3.54 3.88
N LYS A 179 9.81 4.37 3.09
CA LYS A 179 9.20 5.20 2.06
C LYS A 179 8.76 4.37 0.85
N SER A 180 7.49 4.49 0.48
CA SER A 180 6.88 3.85 -0.68
C SER A 180 5.92 4.81 -1.36
N GLY A 181 6.12 5.09 -2.66
CA GLY A 181 5.11 5.79 -3.46
C GLY A 181 4.69 7.20 -3.00
N GLY A 182 5.51 7.91 -2.21
CA GLY A 182 5.18 9.24 -1.66
C GLY A 182 4.80 9.24 -0.17
N LYS A 183 4.58 8.05 0.41
CA LYS A 183 4.17 7.83 1.79
C LYS A 183 5.14 6.90 2.52
N PHE A 184 4.87 6.59 3.78
CA PHE A 184 5.65 5.63 4.56
C PHE A 184 4.79 4.44 4.96
N LEU A 185 5.35 3.23 4.90
CA LEU A 185 4.67 1.99 5.27
C LEU A 185 5.30 1.42 6.52
N LEU A 186 4.48 1.09 7.53
CA LEU A 186 4.91 0.23 8.61
C LEU A 186 4.68 -1.23 8.22
N THR A 187 5.75 -2.01 8.16
CA THR A 187 5.71 -3.45 7.90
C THR A 187 6.66 -4.17 8.84
N ASN A 188 6.57 -5.50 8.91
CA ASN A 188 7.65 -6.27 9.53
C ASN A 188 8.93 -6.24 8.66
N GLU A 189 10.03 -6.79 9.18
CA GLU A 189 11.34 -6.79 8.52
C GLU A 189 11.30 -7.49 7.14
N ASP A 190 10.40 -8.46 6.97
CA ASP A 190 10.20 -9.18 5.71
C ASP A 190 9.20 -8.53 4.75
N ARG A 191 8.64 -7.37 5.14
CA ARG A 191 7.55 -6.67 4.43
C ARG A 191 6.31 -7.54 4.21
N ASN A 192 6.09 -8.51 5.08
CA ASN A 192 4.88 -9.31 5.14
C ASN A 192 3.71 -8.42 5.61
N GLN A 193 2.67 -8.35 4.79
CA GLN A 193 1.47 -7.57 5.03
C GLN A 193 0.31 -8.42 5.55
N SER A 194 0.50 -9.70 5.86
CA SER A 194 -0.56 -10.53 6.45
C SER A 194 -1.01 -9.94 7.80
N PRO A 195 -2.29 -10.10 8.19
CA PRO A 195 -2.77 -9.62 9.48
C PRO A 195 -1.88 -10.07 10.65
N THR A 196 -1.51 -11.34 10.69
CA THR A 196 -0.63 -11.91 11.72
C THR A 196 0.74 -11.21 11.77
N ALA A 197 1.36 -10.94 10.62
CA ALA A 197 2.67 -10.31 10.59
C ALA A 197 2.62 -8.84 11.03
N ILE A 198 1.60 -8.09 10.59
CA ILE A 198 1.41 -6.69 10.99
C ILE A 198 1.12 -6.62 12.48
N VAL A 199 0.20 -7.42 12.99
CA VAL A 199 -0.12 -7.44 14.41
C VAL A 199 1.09 -7.85 15.25
N GLY A 200 1.88 -8.83 14.81
CA GLY A 200 3.12 -9.22 15.50
C GLY A 200 4.15 -8.08 15.60
N VAL A 201 4.18 -7.14 14.64
CA VAL A 201 5.01 -5.92 14.76
C VAL A 201 4.44 -4.96 15.80
N LEU A 202 3.12 -4.78 15.82
CA LEU A 202 2.45 -3.88 16.74
C LEU A 202 2.47 -4.39 18.19
N GLU A 203 2.59 -5.69 18.38
CA GLU A 203 2.59 -6.39 19.67
C GLU A 203 4.00 -6.85 20.12
N ARG A 204 5.06 -6.45 19.40
CA ARG A 204 6.44 -6.94 19.60
C ARG A 204 6.91 -6.88 21.05
N ASP A 205 6.63 -5.77 21.72
CA ASP A 205 7.05 -5.53 23.11
C ASP A 205 5.93 -5.79 24.13
N ASN A 206 4.69 -5.96 23.67
CA ASN A 206 3.52 -6.19 24.51
C ASN A 206 2.41 -6.84 23.68
N GLN A 207 2.07 -8.10 23.99
CA GLN A 207 0.98 -8.83 23.33
C GLN A 207 -0.39 -8.16 23.47
N GLU A 208 -0.57 -7.36 24.53
CA GLU A 208 -1.79 -6.62 24.80
C GLU A 208 -1.70 -5.16 24.36
N SER A 209 -0.84 -4.84 23.38
CA SER A 209 -0.66 -3.46 22.92
C SER A 209 -1.97 -2.89 22.37
N ALA A 210 -2.23 -1.61 22.66
CA ALA A 210 -3.38 -0.89 22.14
C ALA A 210 -3.46 -0.92 20.60
N ALA A 211 -2.31 -0.86 19.94
CA ALA A 211 -2.23 -0.90 18.47
C ALA A 211 -2.63 -2.27 17.92
N GLY A 212 -2.14 -3.36 18.54
CA GLY A 212 -2.53 -4.73 18.18
C GLY A 212 -4.04 -4.94 18.34
N LYS A 213 -4.58 -4.58 19.50
CA LYS A 213 -6.03 -4.66 19.79
C LYS A 213 -6.88 -3.88 18.79
N GLY A 214 -6.50 -2.64 18.51
CA GLY A 214 -7.23 -1.80 17.57
C GLY A 214 -7.23 -2.37 16.16
N ILE A 215 -6.08 -2.86 15.65
CA ILE A 215 -6.02 -3.47 14.32
C ILE A 215 -6.81 -4.78 14.26
N ARG A 216 -6.76 -5.63 15.28
CA ARG A 216 -7.58 -6.85 15.35
C ARG A 216 -9.07 -6.52 15.31
N ALA A 217 -9.48 -5.46 16.00
CA ALA A 217 -10.87 -5.00 16.02
C ALA A 217 -11.32 -4.46 14.65
N LEU A 218 -10.49 -3.66 13.96
CA LEU A 218 -10.78 -3.24 12.58
C LEU A 218 -10.90 -4.44 11.62
N VAL A 219 -10.03 -5.45 11.76
CA VAL A 219 -10.10 -6.69 10.98
C VAL A 219 -11.42 -7.41 11.26
N ALA A 220 -11.74 -7.68 12.53
CA ALA A 220 -12.94 -8.40 12.89
C ALA A 220 -14.22 -7.70 12.40
N HIS A 221 -14.29 -6.38 12.56
CA HIS A 221 -15.39 -5.57 12.07
C HIS A 221 -15.50 -5.64 10.54
N THR A 222 -14.38 -5.51 9.81
CA THR A 222 -14.36 -5.65 8.35
C THR A 222 -14.81 -7.04 7.90
N GLU A 223 -14.33 -8.11 8.54
CA GLU A 223 -14.73 -9.47 8.18
C GLU A 223 -16.21 -9.74 8.46
N GLN A 224 -16.73 -9.17 9.55
CA GLN A 224 -18.15 -9.26 9.91
C GLN A 224 -19.04 -8.48 8.94
N GLU A 225 -18.70 -7.22 8.64
CA GLU A 225 -19.53 -6.31 7.85
C GLU A 225 -19.63 -6.78 6.38
N TYR A 226 -18.50 -7.18 5.80
CA TYR A 226 -18.45 -7.51 4.37
C TYR A 226 -18.54 -9.02 4.08
N GLY A 227 -18.44 -9.88 5.10
CA GLY A 227 -18.52 -11.34 4.93
C GLY A 227 -17.32 -11.95 4.20
N TYR A 228 -16.19 -11.24 4.13
CA TYR A 228 -14.95 -11.69 3.51
C TYR A 228 -13.83 -11.77 4.54
N ARG A 229 -12.79 -12.56 4.24
CA ARG A 229 -11.61 -12.67 5.11
C ARG A 229 -10.56 -11.62 4.74
N VAL A 230 -10.02 -10.90 5.71
CA VAL A 230 -8.90 -9.98 5.46
C VAL A 230 -7.62 -10.78 5.19
N THR A 231 -7.05 -10.60 4.00
CA THR A 231 -5.84 -11.33 3.56
C THR A 231 -4.55 -10.53 3.74
N ALA A 232 -4.65 -9.20 3.78
CA ALA A 232 -3.52 -8.31 4.02
C ALA A 232 -3.95 -6.98 4.66
N ILE A 233 -2.98 -6.35 5.34
CA ILE A 233 -3.05 -5.07 6.02
C ILE A 233 -1.86 -4.22 5.59
N GLN A 234 -2.13 -2.97 5.24
CA GLN A 234 -1.09 -1.98 4.99
C GLN A 234 -1.33 -0.74 5.84
N LEU A 235 -0.36 -0.45 6.70
CA LEU A 235 -0.36 0.74 7.57
C LEU A 235 0.43 1.86 6.89
N ASN A 236 -0.27 2.91 6.47
CA ASN A 236 0.31 4.04 5.76
C ASN A 236 0.43 5.25 6.68
N PHE A 237 1.61 5.86 6.72
CA PHE A 237 1.93 7.07 7.47
C PHE A 237 2.21 8.23 6.51
N HIS A 238 1.49 9.32 6.70
CA HIS A 238 1.55 10.56 5.93
C HIS A 238 1.94 11.72 6.87
N PRO A 239 3.24 11.89 7.18
CA PRO A 239 3.71 12.77 8.25
C PRO A 239 3.59 14.26 7.95
N ASN A 240 3.35 14.67 6.71
CA ASN A 240 3.18 16.08 6.37
C ASN A 240 2.36 16.24 5.08
N HIS A 241 2.14 17.48 4.63
CA HIS A 241 1.41 17.77 3.40
C HIS A 241 2.05 17.18 2.13
N LYS A 242 3.38 16.97 2.13
CA LYS A 242 4.15 16.49 0.97
C LYS A 242 4.07 14.98 0.77
N SER A 243 3.53 14.24 1.74
CA SER A 243 3.29 12.81 1.54
C SER A 243 1.97 12.59 0.82
N SER A 244 1.99 11.69 -0.16
CA SER A 244 0.86 11.33 -0.98
C SER A 244 0.85 9.85 -1.33
N HIS A 245 -0.30 9.41 -1.82
CA HIS A 245 -0.66 8.12 -2.31
C HIS A 245 -1.05 8.36 -3.76
N LYS A 246 -0.10 8.06 -4.65
CA LYS A 246 -0.29 8.28 -6.08
C LYS A 246 -1.56 7.61 -6.60
N GLN A 247 -2.15 8.21 -7.64
CA GLN A 247 -3.23 7.58 -8.39
C GLN A 247 -2.83 6.20 -8.87
N HIS A 248 -3.64 5.21 -8.54
CA HIS A 248 -3.40 3.81 -8.89
C HIS A 248 -4.68 2.98 -8.76
N ARG A 249 -4.61 1.75 -9.27
CA ARG A 249 -5.52 0.66 -8.90
C ARG A 249 -4.86 -0.20 -7.84
N ASP A 250 -5.65 -0.72 -6.91
CA ASP A 250 -5.20 -1.78 -6.03
C ASP A 250 -5.03 -3.06 -6.84
N ILE A 251 -3.79 -3.38 -7.19
CA ILE A 251 -3.50 -4.65 -7.84
C ILE A 251 -3.08 -5.61 -6.73
N TYR A 252 -3.98 -6.49 -6.32
CA TYR A 252 -3.66 -7.55 -5.38
C TYR A 252 -3.73 -8.90 -6.09
N GLY A 253 -2.57 -9.52 -6.26
CA GLY A 253 -2.47 -10.80 -6.97
C GLY A 253 -1.08 -11.41 -6.88
N ALA A 254 -0.92 -12.63 -7.41
CA ALA A 254 0.31 -13.43 -7.30
C ALA A 254 1.59 -12.72 -7.82
N GLY A 255 1.44 -11.69 -8.67
CA GLY A 255 2.53 -10.85 -9.17
C GLY A 255 3.04 -9.79 -8.19
N GLN A 256 2.30 -9.51 -7.11
CA GLN A 256 2.49 -8.37 -6.21
C GLN A 256 2.68 -8.84 -4.76
N LYS A 257 3.62 -9.76 -4.56
CA LYS A 257 4.00 -10.22 -3.22
C LYS A 257 4.56 -9.04 -2.42
N GLY A 258 3.85 -8.63 -1.35
CA GLY A 258 4.23 -7.49 -0.48
C GLY A 258 5.61 -7.61 0.15
N GLY A 259 6.18 -8.83 0.18
CA GLY A 259 7.52 -9.13 0.67
C GLY A 259 7.88 -10.62 0.51
N ILE A 260 9.13 -10.99 0.85
CA ILE A 260 9.74 -12.35 0.75
C ILE A 260 8.82 -13.41 1.34
N ASN A 261 8.32 -13.06 2.53
CA ASN A 261 7.63 -13.95 3.43
C ASN A 261 6.19 -13.48 3.61
N CYS A 262 5.62 -12.70 2.67
CA CYS A 262 4.18 -12.41 2.68
C CYS A 262 3.45 -13.75 2.60
N THR A 263 2.97 -14.21 3.76
CA THR A 263 2.10 -15.39 3.93
C THR A 263 0.66 -15.10 3.54
N CYS A 264 0.43 -13.90 3.04
CA CYS A 264 -0.81 -13.42 2.50
C CYS A 264 -1.34 -14.41 1.47
N SER A 265 -2.57 -14.89 1.66
CA SER A 265 -3.20 -15.77 0.68
C SER A 265 -3.46 -14.93 -0.56
N PHE A 266 -2.68 -15.14 -1.64
CA PHE A 266 -2.83 -14.40 -2.91
C PHE A 266 -4.06 -14.90 -3.68
N MET A 267 -5.20 -14.89 -3.01
CA MET A 267 -6.52 -15.04 -3.60
C MET A 267 -6.82 -13.76 -4.39
N LYS A 268 -7.75 -13.88 -5.35
CA LYS A 268 -8.25 -12.71 -6.07
C LYS A 268 -8.92 -11.80 -5.03
N CYS A 269 -8.35 -10.62 -4.82
CA CYS A 269 -8.94 -9.62 -3.92
C CYS A 269 -10.32 -9.23 -4.44
N THR A 270 -11.28 -9.22 -3.53
CA THR A 270 -12.70 -8.99 -3.79
C THR A 270 -13.10 -7.55 -3.49
N GLY A 271 -12.37 -6.88 -2.60
CA GLY A 271 -12.49 -5.47 -2.30
C GLY A 271 -11.41 -4.97 -1.34
N THR A 272 -11.42 -3.68 -1.09
CA THR A 272 -10.51 -3.01 -0.16
C THR A 272 -11.33 -2.13 0.77
N VAL A 273 -10.96 -2.13 2.06
CA VAL A 273 -11.48 -1.20 3.06
C VAL A 273 -10.32 -0.35 3.59
N CYS A 274 -10.43 0.97 3.47
CA CYS A 274 -9.44 1.94 3.91
C CYS A 274 -9.99 2.71 5.12
N TYR A 275 -9.45 2.49 6.31
CA TYR A 275 -9.77 3.30 7.50
C TYR A 275 -8.84 4.50 7.61
N SER A 276 -9.40 5.69 7.70
CA SER A 276 -8.65 6.94 7.84
C SER A 276 -8.54 7.36 9.31
N ILE A 277 -7.33 7.73 9.76
CA ILE A 277 -7.04 8.11 11.14
C ILE A 277 -6.09 9.32 11.14
N GLY A 278 -6.47 10.41 11.80
CA GLY A 278 -5.71 11.66 11.83
C GLY A 278 -6.26 12.72 10.88
N SER A 279 -5.41 13.56 10.26
CA SER A 279 -5.90 14.69 9.44
C SER A 279 -6.75 14.23 8.28
N SER A 280 -7.86 14.91 8.01
CA SER A 280 -8.66 14.58 6.85
C SER A 280 -7.91 14.85 5.55
N ARG A 281 -8.12 13.99 4.55
CA ARG A 281 -7.57 14.13 3.19
C ARG A 281 -8.62 13.83 2.14
N GLN A 282 -8.41 14.38 0.97
CA GLN A 282 -9.31 14.26 -0.16
C GLN A 282 -8.71 13.22 -1.08
N ILE A 283 -9.52 12.21 -1.30
CA ILE A 283 -9.25 11.12 -2.22
C ILE A 283 -9.79 11.56 -3.57
N LEU A 284 -8.91 11.60 -4.56
CA LEU A 284 -9.33 11.66 -5.94
C LEU A 284 -9.66 10.23 -6.38
N CYS A 285 -10.87 10.03 -6.87
CA CYS A 285 -11.31 8.85 -7.59
C CYS A 285 -11.50 9.23 -9.05
N GLU A 286 -10.90 8.49 -9.97
CA GLU A 286 -10.92 8.81 -11.40
C GLU A 286 -11.36 7.60 -12.22
N THR A 287 -12.39 7.78 -13.04
CA THR A 287 -12.83 6.77 -14.00
C THR A 287 -11.83 6.73 -15.14
N ILE A 288 -11.20 5.57 -15.35
CA ILE A 288 -10.28 5.37 -16.46
C ILE A 288 -10.99 4.67 -17.61
N THR A 289 -10.42 4.76 -18.80
CA THR A 289 -10.95 4.20 -20.05
C THR A 289 -9.92 3.35 -20.78
N ASP A 290 -8.94 2.81 -20.04
CA ASP A 290 -7.92 1.94 -20.59
C ASP A 290 -8.46 0.53 -20.90
N SER A 291 -7.61 -0.33 -21.47
CA SER A 291 -7.95 -1.72 -21.83
C SER A 291 -8.52 -2.61 -20.72
N ARG A 292 -8.44 -2.20 -19.44
CA ARG A 292 -9.03 -2.94 -18.31
C ARG A 292 -10.37 -2.37 -17.88
N SER A 293 -10.68 -1.14 -18.27
CA SER A 293 -11.94 -0.49 -17.96
C SER A 293 -13.05 -1.00 -18.89
N LYS A 294 -14.27 -1.03 -18.36
CA LYS A 294 -15.50 -1.26 -19.12
C LYS A 294 -16.08 0.03 -19.69
N TYR A 295 -15.57 1.19 -19.27
CA TYR A 295 -16.01 2.48 -19.80
C TYR A 295 -15.33 2.77 -21.13
N GLU A 296 -16.14 3.12 -22.12
CA GLU A 296 -15.68 3.60 -23.42
C GLU A 296 -15.26 5.07 -23.32
N THR A 297 -14.29 5.48 -24.15
CA THR A 297 -13.93 6.89 -24.30
C THR A 297 -15.00 7.64 -25.09
N CYS A 298 -15.23 8.91 -24.80
CA CYS A 298 -16.07 9.78 -25.64
C CYS A 298 -15.29 10.43 -26.80
N GLY A 299 -14.04 10.03 -27.04
CA GLY A 299 -13.11 10.63 -28.00
C GLY A 299 -11.67 10.64 -27.49
N GLU A 300 -10.77 11.24 -28.27
CA GLU A 300 -9.34 11.38 -27.90
C GLU A 300 -9.14 12.31 -26.69
N GLU A 301 -10.01 13.30 -26.51
CA GLU A 301 -10.00 14.26 -25.39
C GLU A 301 -10.71 13.74 -24.13
N CYS A 302 -10.97 12.44 -24.02
CA CYS A 302 -11.68 11.86 -22.89
C CYS A 302 -10.82 11.93 -21.61
N THR A 303 -11.11 12.87 -20.73
CA THR A 303 -10.38 13.09 -19.47
C THR A 303 -10.85 12.20 -18.32
N GLY A 304 -11.97 11.49 -18.49
CA GLY A 304 -12.58 10.65 -17.46
C GLY A 304 -13.30 11.47 -16.38
N ARG A 305 -14.27 10.85 -15.69
CA ARG A 305 -14.96 11.46 -14.56
C ARG A 305 -14.06 11.45 -13.33
N LYS A 306 -13.98 12.58 -12.63
CA LYS A 306 -13.23 12.73 -11.38
C LYS A 306 -14.18 12.99 -10.22
N THR A 307 -13.91 12.38 -9.08
CA THR A 307 -14.64 12.59 -7.84
C THR A 307 -13.67 12.78 -6.71
N TYR A 308 -13.83 13.89 -6.00
CA TYR A 308 -13.00 14.28 -4.89
C TYR A 308 -13.80 14.07 -3.62
N LYS A 309 -13.41 13.09 -2.80
CA LYS A 309 -14.12 12.72 -1.57
C LYS A 309 -13.27 12.99 -0.35
N TRP A 310 -13.81 13.66 0.66
CA TRP A 310 -13.12 13.76 1.94
C TRP A 310 -13.18 12.44 2.71
N MET A 311 -12.03 12.05 3.25
CA MET A 311 -11.91 11.02 4.27
C MET A 311 -11.45 11.68 5.55
N HIS A 312 -12.35 11.73 6.53
CA HIS A 312 -12.06 12.30 7.84
C HIS A 312 -11.36 11.29 8.76
N SER A 313 -10.90 11.76 9.91
CA SER A 313 -10.47 10.84 10.97
C SER A 313 -11.69 10.04 11.41
N GLY A 314 -11.56 8.72 11.46
CA GLY A 314 -12.65 7.83 11.87
C GLY A 314 -13.48 7.26 10.72
N SER A 315 -13.38 7.80 9.51
CA SER A 315 -14.09 7.29 8.33
C SER A 315 -13.46 6.02 7.76
N ALA A 316 -14.26 5.22 7.06
CA ALA A 316 -13.79 4.15 6.18
C ALA A 316 -14.21 4.42 4.73
N MET A 317 -13.36 4.05 3.75
CA MET A 317 -13.73 3.97 2.34
C MET A 317 -13.68 2.51 1.93
N HIS A 318 -14.79 1.99 1.44
CA HIS A 318 -14.87 0.64 0.90
C HIS A 318 -15.06 0.72 -0.62
N PHE A 319 -14.31 -0.09 -1.37
CA PHE A 319 -14.55 -0.30 -2.78
C PHE A 319 -14.27 -1.74 -3.20
N ASN A 320 -15.06 -2.25 -4.14
CA ASN A 320 -14.96 -3.63 -4.57
C ASN A 320 -14.10 -3.81 -5.85
N ALA A 321 -13.81 -5.06 -6.20
CA ALA A 321 -12.97 -5.39 -7.35
C ALA A 321 -13.53 -4.89 -8.69
N PRO A 322 -14.84 -5.00 -9.00
CA PRO A 322 -15.42 -4.35 -10.19
C PRO A 322 -15.14 -2.85 -10.25
N TRP A 323 -15.31 -2.13 -9.15
CA TRP A 323 -15.00 -0.69 -9.10
C TRP A 323 -13.51 -0.44 -9.38
N ASN A 324 -12.62 -1.12 -8.66
CA ASN A 324 -11.18 -0.92 -8.80
C ASN A 324 -10.60 -1.32 -10.18
N ASN A 325 -11.33 -2.12 -10.97
CA ASN A 325 -10.95 -2.37 -12.37
C ASN A 325 -11.21 -1.17 -13.27
N ASN A 326 -12.21 -0.36 -12.96
CA ASN A 326 -12.69 0.72 -13.82
C ASN A 326 -12.28 2.12 -13.33
N HIS A 327 -11.86 2.23 -12.07
CA HIS A 327 -11.49 3.49 -11.44
C HIS A 327 -10.11 3.39 -10.78
N THR A 328 -9.42 4.52 -10.65
CA THR A 328 -8.23 4.68 -9.81
C THR A 328 -8.55 5.51 -8.59
N HIS A 329 -7.71 5.39 -7.56
CA HIS A 329 -7.77 6.24 -6.37
C HIS A 329 -6.38 6.67 -5.88
N GLY A 330 -6.35 7.76 -5.12
CA GLY A 330 -5.15 8.32 -4.51
C GLY A 330 -5.45 9.59 -3.73
N ASP A 331 -4.63 9.96 -2.74
CA ASP A 331 -4.74 11.26 -2.07
C ASP A 331 -3.83 12.29 -2.75
N LEU A 332 -4.36 13.49 -2.90
CA LEU A 332 -3.64 14.59 -3.52
C LEU A 332 -2.63 15.17 -2.53
N ASP A 333 -1.42 15.49 -3.01
CA ASP A 333 -0.46 16.29 -2.24
C ASP A 333 -1.17 17.58 -1.79
N ALA A 334 -1.06 17.93 -0.49
CA ALA A 334 -1.78 19.06 0.09
C ALA A 334 -1.48 20.42 -0.58
N SER A 335 -0.40 20.50 -1.35
CA SER A 335 -0.05 21.67 -2.18
C SER A 335 -0.94 21.84 -3.42
N VAL A 336 -1.58 20.78 -3.93
CA VAL A 336 -2.42 20.80 -5.15
C VAL A 336 -3.84 21.31 -4.87
N TRP A 337 -4.17 21.53 -3.60
CA TRP A 337 -5.51 21.90 -3.12
C TRP A 337 -5.88 23.35 -3.42
N CYS A 338 -4.96 24.10 -4.02
CA CYS A 338 -5.18 25.42 -4.59
C CYS A 338 -5.73 25.34 -6.02
N LEU A 339 -6.59 24.37 -6.33
CA LEU A 339 -7.39 24.47 -7.55
C LEU A 339 -8.35 25.67 -7.38
N PRO A 340 -8.52 26.52 -8.41
CA PRO A 340 -9.42 27.65 -8.31
C PRO A 340 -10.81 27.11 -7.99
N SER A 341 -11.52 27.74 -7.05
CA SER A 341 -12.97 27.63 -7.04
C SER A 341 -13.41 27.93 -8.47
N VAL A 342 -14.14 27.01 -9.11
CA VAL A 342 -14.86 27.32 -10.34
C VAL A 342 -15.63 28.61 -10.04
N ALA A 343 -15.21 29.68 -10.69
CA ALA A 343 -15.72 31.01 -10.44
C ALA A 343 -17.15 31.04 -10.94
N ASP A 344 -18.09 30.79 -10.04
CA ASP A 344 -19.44 31.28 -10.20
C ASP A 344 -19.42 32.73 -9.72
N GLU A 345 -19.56 33.67 -10.65
CA GLU A 345 -19.32 35.12 -10.51
C GLU A 345 -20.26 35.84 -9.50
N THR A 346 -20.98 35.12 -8.63
CA THR A 346 -21.99 35.73 -7.75
C THR A 346 -21.98 35.32 -6.28
N SER A 347 -21.01 34.55 -5.77
CA SER A 347 -20.98 34.24 -4.33
C SER A 347 -19.70 34.69 -3.63
N ARG A 348 -19.91 35.54 -2.62
CA ARG A 348 -18.95 36.10 -1.66
C ARG A 348 -17.79 35.16 -1.33
N ALA A 349 -16.59 35.74 -1.39
CA ALA A 349 -15.34 35.17 -0.90
C ALA A 349 -15.53 34.42 0.43
N VAL A 350 -15.54 33.08 0.38
CA VAL A 350 -15.24 32.25 1.53
C VAL A 350 -13.76 32.41 1.78
N SER A 351 -13.43 33.18 2.82
CA SER A 351 -12.06 33.32 3.31
C SER A 351 -11.54 31.95 3.73
N TYR A 352 -10.78 31.28 2.87
CA TYR A 352 -9.94 30.16 3.32
C TYR A 352 -8.97 30.73 4.35
N ASN A 353 -9.10 30.23 5.58
CA ASN A 353 -8.32 30.65 6.74
C ASN A 353 -6.83 30.33 6.47
N ARG A 354 -6.10 31.30 5.88
CA ARG A 354 -4.66 31.21 5.55
C ARG A 354 -3.74 31.07 6.78
N GLY A 355 -4.30 30.85 7.98
CA GLY A 355 -3.57 30.74 9.24
C GLY A 355 -3.20 29.31 9.69
N LEU A 356 -3.74 28.25 9.06
CA LEU A 356 -3.34 26.89 9.41
C LEU A 356 -2.03 26.52 8.72
N ASN A 357 -0.96 26.43 9.52
CA ASN A 357 0.39 26.00 9.13
C ASN A 357 0.34 24.66 8.35
N ALA A 358 0.19 24.73 7.02
CA ALA A 358 0.10 23.57 6.13
C ALA A 358 1.31 22.62 6.29
N SER A 359 2.43 23.15 6.78
CA SER A 359 3.66 22.43 7.13
C SER A 359 3.48 21.27 8.12
N LYS A 360 2.42 21.23 8.93
CA LYS A 360 2.30 20.29 10.05
C LYS A 360 1.21 19.21 9.93
N ARG A 361 0.41 19.16 8.86
CA ARG A 361 -0.72 18.21 8.75
C ARG A 361 -0.26 16.74 8.75
N VAL A 362 -0.78 15.93 9.66
CA VAL A 362 -0.41 14.51 9.80
C VAL A 362 -1.58 13.58 9.59
N TRP A 363 -1.38 12.50 8.86
CA TRP A 363 -2.42 11.55 8.50
C TRP A 363 -1.88 10.12 8.52
N GLY A 364 -2.73 9.16 8.81
CA GLY A 364 -2.45 7.75 8.62
C GLY A 364 -3.72 7.05 8.16
N TYR A 365 -3.57 5.94 7.44
CA TYR A 365 -4.70 5.09 7.15
C TYR A 365 -4.28 3.62 7.13
N VAL A 366 -5.22 2.79 7.56
CA VAL A 366 -5.11 1.34 7.58
C VAL A 366 -5.87 0.83 6.36
N ILE A 367 -5.16 0.26 5.40
CA ILE A 367 -5.80 -0.45 4.29
C ILE A 367 -5.92 -1.92 4.69
N LEU A 368 -7.12 -2.46 4.64
CA LEU A 368 -7.41 -3.88 4.76
C LEU A 368 -7.87 -4.40 3.40
N TYR A 369 -7.23 -5.47 2.93
CA TYR A 369 -7.58 -6.12 1.66
C TYR A 369 -8.44 -7.37 1.94
N LEU A 370 -9.62 -7.41 1.31
CA LEU A 370 -10.62 -8.48 1.39
C LEU A 370 -10.38 -9.57 0.33
#